data_AF-A0A4Y9M9P1-F1
#
_entry.id   AF-A0A4Y9M9P1-F1
#
_cell.length_a   1.000
_cell.length_b   1.000
_cell.length_c   1.000
_cell.angle_alpha   90.00
_cell.angle_beta   90.00
_cell.angle_gamma   90.00
#
_symmetry.space_group_name_H-M   'P 1'
#
loop_
_entity.id
_entity.type
_entity.pdbx_description
1 polymer ?
#
loop_
_entity_poly.entity_id
_entity_poly.type
_entity_poly.pdbx_seq_one_letter_code
_entity_poly.pdbx_strand_id
1 'polypeptide(L)'
;MSKDADAAFGRFVAAERPALLAEALRLTGDPSGAEEAVQVALARVRLRRGADPAAAAYEALADTVVGRRGRLLGGQQVLESLDAPPSAPAARP
;
A
#
# COMPACT_ATOMS: atom_id res chain seq x y z
N MET A 1 10.91 18.39 -9.13
CA MET A 1 9.82 19.01 -8.34
C MET A 1 10.28 20.40 -7.94
N SER A 2 9.40 21.40 -7.87
CA SER A 2 9.78 22.72 -7.35
C SER A 2 10.03 22.62 -5.84
N LYS A 3 10.98 23.39 -5.33
CA LYS A 3 11.28 23.51 -3.88
C LYS A 3 10.02 23.84 -3.07
N ASP A 4 9.09 24.59 -3.65
CA ASP A 4 7.83 24.97 -3.02
C ASP A 4 6.87 23.78 -2.84
N ALA A 5 6.84 22.86 -3.80
CA ALA A 5 6.03 21.65 -3.72
C ALA A 5 6.56 20.71 -2.63
N ASP A 6 7.88 20.64 -2.47
CA ASP A 6 8.50 19.84 -1.40
C ASP A 6 8.25 20.44 -0.03
N ALA A 7 8.32 21.77 0.10
CA ALA A 7 7.96 22.45 1.34
C ALA A 7 6.47 22.30 1.69
N ALA A 8 5.57 22.40 0.71
CA ALA A 8 4.14 22.18 0.90
C ALA A 8 3.85 20.74 1.34
N PHE A 9 4.49 19.75 0.71
CA PHE A 9 4.37 18.35 1.10
C PHE A 9 4.91 18.11 2.51
N GLY A 10 6.03 18.73 2.88
CA GLY A 10 6.58 18.65 4.24
C GLY A 10 5.60 19.18 5.30
N ARG A 11 4.91 20.29 5.03
CA ARG A 11 3.87 20.84 5.93
C ARG A 11 2.66 19.91 6.04
N PHE A 12 2.22 19.33 4.93
CA PHE A 12 1.17 18.32 4.91
C PHE A 12 1.54 17.11 5.78
N VAL A 13 2.74 16.55 5.59
CA VAL A 13 3.22 15.41 6.38
C VAL A 13 3.26 15.77 7.86
N ALA A 14 3.77 16.95 8.22
CA ALA A 14 3.83 17.37 9.62
C ALA A 14 2.44 17.48 10.27
N ALA A 15 1.42 17.91 9.51
CA ALA A 15 0.05 18.04 10.00
C ALA A 15 -0.68 16.68 10.12
N GLU A 16 -0.56 15.81 9.10
CA GLU A 16 -1.37 14.59 9.00
C GLU A 16 -0.73 13.35 9.63
N ARG A 17 0.61 13.32 9.78
CA ARG A 17 1.33 12.13 10.28
C ARG A 17 0.82 11.61 11.64
N PRO A 18 0.49 12.45 12.64
CA PRO A 18 -0.06 11.95 13.91
C PRO A 18 -1.39 11.20 13.75
N ALA A 19 -2.30 11.73 12.93
CA ALA A 19 -3.60 11.11 12.68
C ALA A 19 -3.46 9.81 11.88
N LEU A 20 -2.62 9.80 10.85
CA LEU A 20 -2.30 8.61 10.07
C LEU A 20 -1.68 7.50 10.93
N LEU A 21 -0.80 7.85 11.87
CA LEU A 21 -0.23 6.88 12.80
C LEU A 21 -1.25 6.30 13.77
N ALA A 22 -2.12 7.15 14.33
CA ALA A 22 -3.19 6.68 15.22
C ALA A 22 -4.11 5.69 14.49
N GLU A 23 -4.47 6.00 13.25
CA GLU A 23 -5.30 5.12 12.42
C GLU A 23 -4.56 3.84 12.02
N ALA A 24 -3.28 3.94 11.63
CA ALA A 24 -2.46 2.79 11.30
C ALA A 24 -2.31 1.85 12.52
N LEU A 25 -2.06 2.37 13.71
CA LEU A 25 -2.01 1.62 14.97
C LEU A 25 -3.33 0.91 15.24
N ARG A 26 -4.46 1.59 15.04
CA ARG A 26 -5.80 1.00 15.20
C ARG A 26 -6.02 -0.18 14.25
N LEU A 27 -5.49 -0.08 13.03
CA LEU A 27 -5.65 -1.07 11.97
C LEU A 27 -4.67 -2.25 12.08
N THR A 28 -3.43 -2.02 12.50
CA THR A 28 -2.38 -3.04 12.58
C THR A 28 -2.28 -3.68 13.97
N GLY A 29 -2.60 -2.94 15.04
CA GLY A 29 -2.32 -3.33 16.42
C GLY A 29 -0.81 -3.40 16.76
N ASP A 30 0.06 -2.98 15.84
CA ASP A 30 1.52 -3.09 15.94
C ASP A 30 2.18 -1.73 15.63
N PRO A 31 2.95 -1.15 16.56
CA PRO A 31 3.63 0.14 16.35
C PRO A 31 4.59 0.15 15.17
N SER A 32 5.40 -0.89 15.03
CA SER A 32 6.39 -0.98 13.96
C SER A 32 5.71 -1.07 12.60
N GLY A 33 4.70 -1.93 12.50
CA GLY A 33 3.88 -2.06 11.29
C GLY A 33 3.05 -0.83 10.96
N ALA A 34 2.62 -0.07 11.96
CA ALA A 34 1.91 1.19 11.75
C ALA A 34 2.82 2.26 11.14
N GLU A 35 4.04 2.42 11.65
CA GLU A 35 5.00 3.39 11.10
C GLU A 35 5.38 3.06 9.66
N GLU A 36 5.66 1.79 9.37
CA GLU A 36 5.96 1.34 8.01
C GLU A 36 4.79 1.60 7.05
N ALA A 37 3.56 1.31 7.47
CA ALA A 37 2.37 1.54 6.65
C ALA A 37 2.17 3.03 6.34
N VAL A 38 2.40 3.92 7.31
CA VAL A 38 2.33 5.38 7.10
C VAL A 38 3.43 5.86 6.16
N GLN A 39 4.67 5.36 6.31
CA GLN A 39 5.76 5.73 5.41
C GLN A 39 5.46 5.33 3.96
N VAL A 40 4.95 4.12 3.73
CA VAL A 40 4.55 3.64 2.41
C VAL A 40 3.40 4.47 1.84
N ALA A 41 2.39 4.79 2.66
CA ALA A 41 1.26 5.62 2.23
C ALA A 41 1.73 7.01 1.78
N LEU A 42 2.57 7.69 2.56
CA LEU A 42 3.10 9.01 2.22
C LEU A 42 3.99 8.98 0.97
N ALA A 43 4.79 7.92 0.78
CA ALA A 43 5.57 7.74 -0.44
C ALA A 43 4.67 7.62 -1.68
N ARG A 44 3.54 6.91 -1.57
CA ARG A 44 2.55 6.80 -2.66
C ARG A 44 1.84 8.12 -2.95
N VAL A 45 1.48 8.88 -1.92
CA VAL A 45 0.89 10.22 -2.09
C VAL A 45 1.85 11.14 -2.84
N ARG A 46 3.15 11.09 -2.54
CA ARG A 46 4.16 11.89 -3.25
C ARG A 46 4.28 11.55 -4.74
N LEU A 47 3.92 10.32 -5.13
CA LEU A 47 3.91 9.88 -6.52
C LEU A 47 2.61 10.24 -7.26
N ARG A 48 1.47 10.27 -6.56
CA ARG A 48 0.18 10.67 -7.13
C ARG A 48 0.11 12.20 -7.28
N ARG A 49 0.07 12.69 -8.51
CA ARG A 49 -0.14 14.12 -8.81
C ARG A 49 -1.62 14.42 -8.94
N GLY A 50 -2.09 15.50 -8.30
CA GLY A 50 -3.41 16.11 -8.56
C GLY A 50 -4.60 15.57 -7.75
N ALA A 51 -4.39 14.62 -6.84
CA ALA A 51 -5.41 14.18 -5.89
C ALA A 51 -5.31 14.96 -4.58
N ASP A 52 -6.39 15.01 -3.80
CA ASP A 52 -6.34 15.48 -2.41
C ASP A 52 -5.34 14.59 -1.63
N PRO A 53 -4.22 15.16 -1.14
CA PRO A 53 -3.17 14.37 -0.51
C PRO A 53 -3.63 13.68 0.77
N ALA A 54 -4.63 14.23 1.49
CA ALA A 54 -5.16 13.60 2.69
C ALA A 54 -5.95 12.34 2.34
N ALA A 55 -6.95 12.45 1.46
CA ALA A 55 -7.73 11.31 1.00
C ALA A 55 -6.84 10.21 0.39
N ALA A 56 -5.85 10.60 -0.43
CA ALA A 56 -4.90 9.66 -1.02
C ALA A 56 -4.01 8.95 0.04
N ALA A 57 -3.69 9.62 1.15
CA ALA A 57 -2.92 9.01 2.25
C ALA A 57 -3.73 7.93 2.97
N TYR A 58 -5.00 8.19 3.28
CA TYR A 58 -5.88 7.22 3.94
C TYR A 58 -6.19 6.03 3.04
N GLU A 59 -6.45 6.25 1.74
CA GLU A 59 -6.63 5.18 0.76
C GLU A 59 -5.38 4.29 0.69
N ALA A 60 -4.20 4.91 0.52
CA ALA A 60 -2.93 4.18 0.43
C ALA A 60 -2.57 3.43 1.73
N LEU A 61 -2.96 3.97 2.88
CA LEU A 61 -2.80 3.32 4.18
C LEU A 61 -3.67 2.06 4.27
N ALA A 62 -4.96 2.20 3.95
CA ALA A 62 -5.90 1.07 3.95
C ALA A 62 -5.44 -0.04 3.01
N ASP A 63 -5.02 0.30 1.78
CA ASP A 63 -4.48 -0.67 0.81
C ASP A 63 -3.24 -1.39 1.33
N THR A 64 -2.37 -0.68 2.05
CA THR A 64 -1.13 -1.26 2.59
C THR A 64 -1.45 -2.25 3.71
N VAL A 65 -2.38 -1.91 4.60
CA VAL A 65 -2.80 -2.80 5.69
C VAL A 65 -3.58 -4.00 5.15
N VAL A 66 -4.51 -3.81 4.23
CA VAL A 66 -5.28 -4.88 3.59
C VAL A 66 -4.36 -5.80 2.81
N GLY A 67 -3.44 -5.26 2.01
CA GLY A 67 -2.45 -6.06 1.27
C GLY A 67 -1.51 -6.84 2.19
N ARG A 68 -1.10 -6.26 3.33
CA ARG A 68 -0.31 -6.96 4.36
C ARG A 68 -1.12 -8.09 4.99
N ARG A 69 -2.37 -7.83 5.38
CA ARG A 69 -3.26 -8.85 5.95
C ARG A 69 -3.57 -9.96 4.95
N GLY A 70 -3.77 -9.61 3.68
CA GLY A 70 -3.92 -10.55 2.58
C GLY A 70 -2.68 -11.41 2.34
N ARG A 71 -1.46 -10.87 2.50
CA ARG A 71 -0.22 -11.68 2.45
C ARG A 71 0.00 -12.56 3.68
N LEU A 72 -0.40 -12.09 4.87
CA LEU A 72 -0.27 -12.87 6.11
C LEU A 72 -1.32 -14.00 6.19
N LEU A 73 -2.56 -13.73 5.79
CA LEU A 73 -3.65 -14.72 5.74
C LEU A 73 -3.58 -15.58 4.46
N GLY A 74 -3.11 -15.01 3.36
CA GLY A 74 -2.92 -15.64 2.05
C GLY A 74 -1.51 -16.15 1.79
N GLY A 75 -0.64 -16.18 2.81
CA GLY A 75 0.66 -16.88 2.76
C GLY A 75 0.53 -18.40 2.58
N GLN A 76 -0.71 -18.89 2.48
CA GLN A 76 -1.09 -20.25 2.07
C GLN A 76 -1.80 -20.31 0.71
N GLN A 77 -1.85 -19.23 -0.07
CA GLN A 77 -2.30 -19.27 -1.46
C GLN A 77 -1.10 -19.17 -2.38
N VAL A 78 -0.57 -20.37 -2.62
CA VAL A 78 0.07 -20.87 -3.83
C VAL A 78 0.29 -19.83 -4.93
N LEU A 79 1.55 -19.71 -5.29
CA LEU A 79 2.01 -19.25 -6.59
C LEU A 79 1.58 -20.25 -7.70
N GLU A 80 0.29 -20.58 -7.81
CA GLU A 80 -0.37 -21.26 -8.93
C GLU A 80 -1.33 -20.21 -9.50
N SER A 81 -1.18 -19.64 -10.68
CA SER A 81 -0.85 -20.29 -11.93
C SER A 81 -0.05 -19.33 -12.80
N LEU A 82 1.25 -19.55 -12.89
CA LEU A 82 1.98 -19.20 -14.10
C LEU A 82 1.65 -20.30 -15.11
N ASP A 83 0.69 -19.98 -15.97
CA ASP A 83 0.67 -20.34 -17.39
C ASP A 83 1.28 -21.71 -17.75
N ALA A 84 0.54 -22.79 -17.51
CA ALA A 84 0.70 -24.02 -18.27
C ALA A 84 -0.37 -24.02 -19.36
N PRO A 85 -0.03 -23.95 -20.67
CA PRO A 85 -1.02 -24.10 -21.72
C PRO A 85 -1.68 -25.49 -21.62
N PRO A 86 -2.96 -25.63 -22.01
CA PRO A 86 -3.61 -26.93 -22.00
C PRO A 86 -2.83 -27.88 -22.93
N SER A 87 -2.21 -28.91 -22.35
CA SER A 87 -1.67 -30.04 -23.10
C SER A 87 -2.81 -30.66 -23.90
N ALA A 88 -2.83 -30.42 -25.21
CA ALA A 88 -3.76 -31.05 -26.13
C ALA A 88 -3.60 -32.59 -26.06
N PRO A 89 -4.70 -33.36 -26.12
CA PRO A 89 -4.62 -34.81 -26.07
C PRO A 89 -3.86 -35.34 -27.29
N ALA A 90 -2.89 -36.23 -27.04
CA ALA A 90 -2.15 -36.94 -28.06
C ALA A 90 -3.12 -37.68 -29.00
N ALA A 91 -3.22 -37.19 -30.23
CA ALA A 91 -3.80 -37.95 -31.33
C ALA A 91 -2.83 -39.08 -31.69
N ARG A 92 -3.22 -40.32 -31.36
CA ARG A 92 -2.63 -41.54 -31.92
C ARG A 92 -3.01 -41.66 -33.40
N PRO A 93 -2.08 -42.04 -34.26
CA PRO A 93 -2.26 -43.25 -35.05
C PRO A 93 -1.21 -44.32 -34.74
#